data_AF-A0A819LY95-F1
#
_entry.id   AF-A0A819LY95-F1
#
_cell.length_a   1.000
_cell.length_b   1.000
_cell.length_c   1.000
_cell.angle_alpha   90.00
_cell.angle_beta   90.00
_cell.angle_gamma   90.00
#
_symmetry.space_group_name_H-M   'P 1'
#
loop_
_entity.id
_entity.type
_entity.pdbx_description
1 polymer ?
#
loop_
_entity_poly.entity_id
_entity_poly.type
_entity_poly.pdbx_seq_one_letter_code
_entity_poly.pdbx_strand_id
1 'polypeptide(L)'
;MDISDSYPDRMNYCDHISNNFPGGLFKNVHTVSLFDERPFEYEFFLQIAQSFPFMKELTVTNEKPQKNKLYRKSENDNQDLSII
;
A
#
# COMPACT_ATOMS: atom_id res chain seq x y z
N MET A 1 41.78 -5.75 10.71
CA MET A 1 40.49 -5.86 11.43
C MET A 1 39.53 -4.93 10.73
N ASP A 2 38.40 -5.49 10.33
CA ASP A 2 37.42 -4.96 9.37
C ASP A 2 37.02 -3.51 9.61
N ILE A 3 37.16 -2.71 8.56
CA ILE A 3 36.34 -1.52 8.38
C ILE A 3 35.07 -2.07 7.74
N SER A 4 33.98 -2.12 8.51
CA SER A 4 32.69 -2.60 8.05
C SER A 4 32.27 -1.84 6.79
N ASP A 5 32.39 -2.50 5.65
CA ASP A 5 31.83 -2.04 4.38
C ASP A 5 30.35 -1.76 4.58
N SER A 6 30.02 -0.47 4.68
CA SER A 6 28.64 0.00 4.62
C SER A 6 28.13 -0.26 3.21
N TYR A 7 27.57 -1.45 2.97
CA TYR A 7 26.92 -1.80 1.72
C TYR A 7 25.75 -0.84 1.46
N PRO A 8 25.75 -0.04 0.37
CA PRO A 8 24.69 0.93 0.08
C PRO A 8 23.39 0.30 -0.43
N ASP A 9 23.31 -1.04 -0.53
CA ASP A 9 22.34 -1.73 -1.39
C ASP A 9 21.28 -2.57 -0.63
N ARG A 10 21.17 -2.41 0.70
CA ARG A 10 20.29 -3.25 1.55
C ARG A 10 19.00 -2.58 2.01
N MET A 11 18.50 -1.57 1.30
CA MET A 11 17.20 -0.99 1.63
C MET A 11 16.10 -1.95 1.17
N ASN A 12 15.82 -2.95 2.02
CA ASN A 12 14.82 -3.99 1.78
C ASN A 12 13.42 -3.61 2.27
N TYR A 13 13.27 -2.37 2.76
CA TYR A 13 12.03 -1.85 3.28
C TYR A 13 11.71 -0.48 2.66
N CYS A 14 10.43 -0.22 2.43
CA CYS A 14 9.92 1.08 2.03
C CYS A 14 8.76 1.43 2.97
N ASP A 15 8.81 2.61 3.56
CA ASP A 15 7.90 2.99 4.63
C ASP A 15 7.19 4.31 4.29
N HIS A 16 6.02 4.52 4.89
CA HIS A 16 5.17 5.69 4.72
C HIS A 16 4.76 5.97 3.26
N ILE A 17 4.41 4.92 2.50
CA ILE A 17 3.83 5.10 1.16
C ILE A 17 2.36 5.54 1.28
N SER A 18 2.01 6.66 0.63
CA SER A 18 0.67 7.25 0.62
C SER A 18 0.00 7.14 -0.76
N ASN A 19 -1.27 7.53 -0.88
CA ASN A 19 -2.00 7.56 -2.16
C ASN A 19 -1.35 8.45 -3.23
N ASN A 20 -0.39 9.32 -2.87
CA ASN A 20 0.35 10.15 -3.82
C ASN A 20 1.59 9.43 -4.39
N PHE A 21 1.73 8.13 -4.15
CA PHE A 21 2.83 7.33 -4.66
C PHE A 21 2.90 7.39 -6.19
N PRO A 22 4.02 7.88 -6.77
CA PRO A 22 4.14 8.03 -8.22
C PRO A 22 4.33 6.71 -8.97
N GLY A 23 4.49 5.59 -8.25
CA GLY A 23 4.91 4.31 -8.80
C GLY A 23 6.43 4.19 -8.90
N GLY A 24 6.89 3.11 -9.52
CA GLY A 24 8.31 2.84 -9.75
C GLY A 24 8.54 1.34 -9.86
N LEU A 25 9.81 0.91 -9.85
CA LEU A 25 10.16 -0.51 -9.80
C LEU A 25 11.25 -0.74 -8.75
N PHE A 26 10.86 -1.39 -7.66
CA PHE A 26 11.69 -1.58 -6.47
C PHE A 26 11.92 -3.07 -6.24
N LYS A 27 12.90 -3.63 -6.95
CA LYS A 27 13.18 -5.08 -6.93
C LYS A 27 13.81 -5.56 -5.62
N ASN A 28 14.45 -4.68 -4.87
CA ASN A 28 15.18 -5.04 -3.66
C ASN A 28 14.34 -4.90 -2.38
N VAL A 29 13.13 -4.35 -2.51
CA VAL A 29 12.23 -4.10 -1.38
C VAL A 29 11.34 -5.32 -1.16
N HIS A 30 11.30 -5.79 0.08
CA HIS A 30 10.53 -6.94 0.52
C HIS A 30 9.47 -6.58 1.56
N THR A 31 9.63 -5.48 2.28
CA THR A 31 8.67 -5.00 3.27
C THR A 31 8.18 -3.62 2.88
N VAL A 32 6.86 -3.44 2.84
CA VAL A 32 6.23 -2.17 2.49
C VAL A 32 5.25 -1.77 3.58
N SER A 33 5.32 -0.52 4.01
CA SER A 33 4.38 0.08 4.96
C SER A 33 3.63 1.24 4.31
N LEU A 34 2.31 1.20 4.42
CA LEU A 34 1.37 2.15 3.82
C LEU A 34 0.72 3.00 4.90
N PHE A 35 0.67 4.30 4.66
CA PHE A 35 -0.02 5.26 5.51
C PHE A 35 -0.57 6.42 4.68
N ASP A 36 -1.86 6.72 4.86
CA ASP A 36 -2.49 7.92 4.31
C ASP A 36 -3.68 8.32 5.21
N GLU A 37 -3.92 9.62 5.32
CA GLU A 37 -5.10 10.14 6.03
C GLU A 37 -6.41 9.87 5.26
N ARG A 38 -6.31 9.58 3.96
CA ARG A 38 -7.42 9.26 3.05
C ARG A 38 -7.56 7.75 2.83
N PRO A 39 -8.78 7.24 2.60
CA PRO A 39 -8.99 5.86 2.17
C PRO A 39 -8.10 5.45 1.00
N PHE A 40 -7.53 4.25 1.07
CA PHE A 40 -6.85 3.65 -0.07
C PHE A 40 -7.87 3.08 -1.05
N GLU A 41 -7.69 3.42 -2.32
CA GLU A 41 -8.47 2.89 -3.44
C GLU A 41 -7.87 1.58 -3.96
N TYR A 42 -8.66 0.82 -4.71
CA TYR A 42 -8.22 -0.48 -5.23
C TYR A 42 -7.04 -0.34 -6.20
N GLU A 43 -7.08 0.67 -7.07
CA GLU A 43 -6.06 0.98 -8.07
C GLU A 43 -4.69 1.28 -7.43
N PHE A 44 -4.70 1.87 -6.23
CA PHE A 44 -3.47 2.10 -5.47
C PHE A 44 -2.78 0.76 -5.12
N PHE A 45 -3.52 -0.24 -4.65
CA PHE A 45 -2.94 -1.55 -4.33
C PHE A 45 -2.41 -2.28 -5.58
N LEU A 46 -3.06 -2.10 -6.74
CA LEU A 46 -2.52 -2.60 -8.00
C LEU A 46 -1.17 -1.94 -8.35
N GLN A 47 -1.07 -0.63 -8.17
CA GLN A 47 0.17 0.11 -8.41
C GLN A 47 1.28 -0.32 -7.44
N ILE A 48 0.95 -0.59 -6.16
CA ILE A 48 1.89 -1.16 -5.18
C ILE A 48 2.36 -2.54 -5.64
N ALA A 49 1.45 -3.45 -6.00
CA ALA A 49 1.81 -4.79 -6.45
C ALA A 49 2.76 -4.77 -7.68
N GLN A 50 2.52 -3.86 -8.62
CA GLN A 50 3.38 -3.67 -9.79
C GLN A 50 4.74 -3.08 -9.43
N SER A 51 4.79 -2.16 -8.47
CA SER A 51 6.02 -1.46 -8.10
C SER A 51 6.95 -2.29 -7.23
N PHE A 52 6.42 -3.26 -6.48
CA PHE A 52 7.15 -4.09 -5.53
C PHE A 52 6.98 -5.59 -5.84
N PRO A 53 7.55 -6.09 -6.97
CA PRO A 53 7.29 -7.45 -7.46
C PRO A 53 7.78 -8.57 -6.54
N PHE A 54 8.70 -8.28 -5.61
CA PHE A 54 9.25 -9.24 -4.66
C PHE A 54 8.85 -8.93 -3.20
N MET A 55 7.79 -8.16 -3.02
CA MET A 55 7.23 -7.86 -1.70
C MET A 55 6.78 -9.15 -1.00
N LYS A 56 7.18 -9.30 0.25
CA LYS A 56 6.82 -10.40 1.15
C LYS A 56 5.88 -9.95 2.25
N GLU A 57 5.96 -8.69 2.64
CA GLU A 57 5.18 -8.11 3.73
C GLU A 57 4.61 -6.75 3.33
N LEU A 58 3.32 -6.57 3.60
CA LEU A 58 2.60 -5.32 3.42
C LEU A 58 1.90 -4.97 4.73
N THR A 59 2.29 -3.87 5.34
CA THR A 59 1.63 -3.30 6.51
C THR A 59 0.77 -2.12 6.08
N VAL A 60 -0.49 -2.08 6.53
CA VAL A 60 -1.38 -0.95 6.29
C VAL A 60 -1.76 -0.37 7.64
N THR A 61 -1.36 0.88 7.88
CA THR A 61 -1.60 1.55 9.15
C THR A 61 -2.73 2.55 8.99
N ASN A 62 -3.70 2.49 9.90
CA ASN A 62 -4.79 3.44 9.96
C ASN A 62 -4.86 4.06 11.37
N GLU A 63 -4.15 5.17 11.56
CA GLU A 63 -4.07 5.82 12.87
C GLU A 63 -5.37 6.52 13.29
N LYS A 64 -6.21 6.89 12.31
CA LYS A 64 -7.47 7.61 12.55
C LYS A 64 -8.60 6.97 11.76
N PRO A 65 -9.83 6.84 12.31
CA PRO A 65 -10.96 6.34 11.54
C PRO A 65 -11.16 7.12 10.23
N GLN A 66 -11.04 6.43 9.10
CA GLN A 66 -11.25 7.03 7.78
C GLN A 66 -12.76 7.16 7.54
N LYS A 67 -13.29 8.36 7.76
CA LYS A 67 -14.68 8.69 7.44
C LYS A 67 -14.75 8.89 5.93
N ASN A 68 -15.75 8.30 5.26
CA ASN A 68 -16.09 8.50 3.84
C ASN A 68 -15.50 7.52 2.79
N LYS A 69 -15.22 6.25 3.11
CA LYS A 69 -15.20 5.24 2.03
C LYS A 69 -16.63 4.98 1.59
N LEU A 70 -17.13 5.80 0.68
CA LEU A 70 -18.42 5.58 0.04
C LEU A 70 -18.29 4.28 -0.76
N TYR A 71 -18.87 3.20 -0.26
CA TYR A 71 -19.07 1.99 -1.06
C TYR A 71 -19.99 2.38 -2.22
N ARG A 72 -19.41 2.75 -3.36
CA ARG A 72 -20.14 2.74 -4.62
C ARG A 72 -20.40 1.27 -4.92
N LYS A 73 -21.57 0.78 -4.49
CA LYS A 73 -22.14 -0.45 -5.02
C LYS A 73 -22.17 -0.23 -6.54
N SER A 74 -21.41 -1.01 -7.30
CA SER A 74 -21.52 -0.97 -8.75
C SER A 74 -23.00 -1.16 -9.09
N GLU A 75 -23.59 -0.23 -9.83
CA GLU A 75 -25.02 -0.22 -10.22
C GLU A 75 -25.38 -1.35 -11.19
N ASN A 76 -24.87 -2.57 -10.97
CA ASN A 76 -25.24 -3.77 -11.72
C ASN A 76 -25.94 -4.83 -10.86
N ASP A 77 -26.01 -4.66 -9.53
CA ASP A 77 -26.73 -5.59 -8.67
C ASP A 77 -28.03 -4.95 -8.18
N ASN A 78 -29.04 -5.03 -9.03
CA ASN A 78 -30.45 -5.03 -8.64
C ASN A 78 -30.68 -6.20 -7.67
N GLN A 79 -30.37 -5.99 -6.39
CA GLN A 79 -31.11 -6.53 -5.26
C GLN A 79 -30.80 -5.68 -4.03
N ASP A 80 -31.86 -5.03 -3.60
CA ASP A 80 -31.98 -4.29 -2.36
C ASP A 80 -31.75 -5.26 -1.20
N LEU A 81 -30.79 -4.95 -0.34
CA LEU A 81 -30.66 -5.62 0.95
C LEU A 81 -30.63 -4.52 2.00
N SER A 82 -31.81 -4.20 2.50
CA SER A 82 -32.00 -3.59 3.80
C SER A 82 -31.40 -4.51 4.86
N ILE A 83 -30.26 -4.11 5.44
CA ILE A 83 -29.75 -4.73 6.66
C ILE A 83 -30.19 -3.84 7.82
N ILE A 84 -31.04 -4.43 8.67
CA ILE A 84 -31.50 -3.92 9.97
C ILE A 84 -30.33 -3.92 10.94
#